data_AF-A0A3C0HEK9-F1
#
_entry.id   AF-A0A3C0HEK9-F1
#
_cell.length_a   1.000
_cell.length_b   1.000
_cell.length_c   1.000
_cell.angle_alpha   90.00
_cell.angle_beta   90.00
_cell.angle_gamma   90.00
#
_symmetry.space_group_name_H-M   'P 1'
#
loop_
_entity.id
_entity.type
_entity.pdbx_description
1 polymer ?
#
loop_
_entity_poly.entity_id
_entity_poly.type
_entity_poly.pdbx_seq_one_letter_code
_entity_poly.pdbx_strand_id
1 'polypeptide(L)'
;DKFYFEGFLPHKKGRQTRHKYLCELPYTFVMYESPHRLIKCLKELKEHCGGGRKACVVRELTKIFEEYNYKTVDELLEDYESRPSVKGEIVVVVAGKSEKGKT
;
A
#
# COMPACT_ATOMS: atom_id res chain seq x y z
N ASP A 1 -18.74 6.27 5.95
CA ASP A 1 -17.55 5.40 5.87
C ASP A 1 -16.34 6.09 6.49
N LYS A 2 -15.28 5.37 6.88
CA LYS A 2 -14.09 5.94 7.54
C LYS A 2 -12.80 5.44 6.89
N PHE A 3 -11.87 6.35 6.63
CA PHE A 3 -10.50 6.01 6.22
C PHE A 3 -9.48 6.88 6.95
N TYR A 4 -8.24 6.41 6.96
CA TYR A 4 -7.11 7.10 7.56
C TYR A 4 -6.15 7.59 6.48
N PHE A 5 -5.93 8.90 6.39
CA PHE A 5 -4.95 9.45 5.46
C PHE A 5 -3.60 9.67 6.16
N GLU A 6 -2.58 8.95 5.72
CA GLU A 6 -1.21 9.05 6.26
C GLU A 6 -0.35 10.08 5.52
N GLY A 7 -0.55 10.22 4.20
CA GLY A 7 0.43 10.89 3.34
C GLY A 7 1.70 10.04 3.19
N PHE A 8 2.88 10.67 3.26
CA PHE A 8 4.16 9.97 3.10
C PHE A 8 4.66 9.37 4.42
N LEU A 9 5.03 8.09 4.40
CA LEU A 9 5.74 7.48 5.51
C LEU A 9 7.13 8.12 5.73
N PRO A 10 7.62 8.16 6.98
CA PRO A 10 9.00 8.55 7.28
C PRO A 10 10.00 7.74 6.45
N HIS A 11 11.12 8.37 6.08
CA HIS A 11 12.13 7.71 5.24
C HIS A 11 12.95 6.66 6.00
N LYS A 12 13.23 6.91 7.30
CA LYS A 12 14.12 6.09 8.14
C LYS A 12 13.52 5.91 9.54
N LYS A 13 13.88 6.81 10.47
CA LYS A 13 13.43 6.75 11.86
C LYS A 13 11.90 6.85 11.92
N GLY A 14 11.27 5.93 12.64
CA GLY A 14 9.82 5.89 12.81
C GLY A 14 9.03 5.21 11.69
N ARG A 15 9.63 4.90 10.53
CA ARG A 15 8.92 4.25 9.41
C ARG A 15 8.26 2.94 9.83
N GLN A 16 9.05 2.05 10.43
CA GLN A 16 8.59 0.74 10.88
C GLN A 16 7.49 0.84 11.94
N THR A 17 7.67 1.69 12.95
CA THR A 17 6.66 1.94 13.99
C THR A 17 5.35 2.42 13.38
N ARG A 18 5.43 3.37 12.44
CA ARG A 18 4.26 3.94 11.78
C ARG A 18 3.56 2.93 10.88
N HIS A 19 4.33 2.15 10.12
CA HIS A 19 3.82 1.11 9.25
C HIS A 19 3.07 0.01 10.03
N LYS A 20 3.63 -0.42 11.16
CA LYS A 20 2.98 -1.38 12.07
C LYS A 20 1.67 -0.82 12.63
N TYR A 21 1.68 0.44 13.07
CA TYR A 21 0.47 1.12 13.53
C TYR A 21 -0.63 1.13 12.46
N LEU A 22 -0.30 1.47 11.21
CA LEU A 22 -1.27 1.51 10.11
C LEU A 22 -1.88 0.12 9.82
N CYS A 23 -1.05 -0.94 9.83
CA CYS A 23 -1.54 -2.30 9.57
C CYS A 23 -2.52 -2.84 10.62
N GLU A 24 -2.53 -2.25 11.83
CA GLU A 24 -3.44 -2.57 12.92
C GLU A 24 -4.76 -1.77 12.86
N LEU A 25 -4.86 -0.74 12.01
CA LEU A 25 -6.09 0.04 11.88
C LEU A 25 -7.24 -0.84 11.34
N PRO A 26 -8.45 -0.75 11.92
CA PRO A 26 -9.63 -1.45 11.40
C PRO A 26 -10.21 -0.77 10.15
N TYR A 27 -9.70 0.41 9.79
CA TYR A 27 -10.18 1.22 8.68
C TYR A 27 -9.19 1.18 7.53
N THR A 28 -9.69 1.39 6.31
CA THR A 28 -8.85 1.61 5.14
C THR A 28 -7.86 2.75 5.41
N PHE A 29 -6.61 2.60 5.01
CA PHE A 29 -5.63 3.67 5.09
C PHE A 29 -5.01 3.97 3.73
N VAL A 30 -4.64 5.24 3.55
CA VAL A 30 -4.13 5.78 2.29
C VAL A 30 -2.77 6.40 2.53
N MET A 31 -1.79 6.03 1.71
CA MET A 31 -0.43 6.55 1.75
C MET A 31 -0.01 7.06 0.38
N TYR A 32 0.87 8.04 0.36
CA TYR A 32 1.67 8.36 -0.81
C TYR A 32 2.99 7.60 -0.76
N GLU A 33 3.48 7.16 -1.91
CA GLU A 33 4.78 6.50 -1.99
C GLU A 33 5.56 6.92 -3.22
N SER A 34 6.88 6.93 -3.08
CA SER A 34 7.80 7.15 -4.20
C SER A 34 7.88 5.87 -5.05
N PRO A 35 8.01 5.99 -6.38
CA PRO A 35 8.20 4.83 -7.26
C PRO A 35 9.40 3.96 -6.86
N HIS A 36 10.49 4.58 -6.39
CA HIS A 36 11.70 3.87 -5.95
C HIS A 36 11.52 3.07 -4.66
N ARG A 37 10.45 3.33 -3.91
CA ARG A 37 10.17 2.69 -2.62
C ARG A 37 8.94 1.80 -2.64
N LEU A 38 8.18 1.77 -3.73
CA LEU A 38 6.94 0.98 -3.80
C LEU A 38 7.17 -0.48 -3.45
N ILE A 39 8.16 -1.13 -4.07
CA ILE A 39 8.48 -2.56 -3.81
C ILE A 39 8.82 -2.77 -2.33
N LYS A 40 9.61 -1.87 -1.74
CA LYS A 40 9.93 -1.94 -0.30
C LYS A 40 8.67 -1.78 0.56
N CYS A 41 7.80 -0.81 0.23
CA CYS A 41 6.54 -0.61 0.92
C CYS A 41 5.62 -1.84 0.82
N LEU A 42 5.50 -2.47 -0.35
CA LEU A 42 4.71 -3.69 -0.54
C LEU A 42 5.28 -4.88 0.26
N LYS A 43 6.62 -4.99 0.39
CA LYS A 43 7.24 -5.99 1.28
C LYS A 43 6.91 -5.73 2.75
N GLU A 44 6.98 -4.48 3.19
CA GLU A 44 6.60 -4.07 4.56
C GLU A 44 5.10 -4.31 4.81
N LEU A 45 4.23 -4.07 3.83
CA LEU A 45 2.80 -4.41 3.89
C LEU A 45 2.58 -5.92 3.97
N LYS A 46 3.31 -6.72 3.19
CA LYS A 46 3.23 -8.17 3.27
C LYS A 46 3.62 -8.67 4.67
N GLU A 47 4.70 -8.13 5.22
CA GLU A 47 5.21 -8.46 6.55
C GLU A 47 4.21 -8.13 7.66
N HIS A 48 3.66 -6.90 7.67
CA HIS A 48 2.87 -6.39 8.81
C HIS A 48 1.36 -6.55 8.64
N CYS A 49 0.84 -6.45 7.41
CA CYS A 49 -0.60 -6.56 7.12
C CYS A 49 -1.01 -7.97 6.68
N GLY A 50 -0.05 -8.78 6.20
CA GLY A 50 -0.26 -10.09 5.59
C GLY A 50 -0.48 -10.01 4.07
N GLY A 51 0.07 -10.97 3.33
CA GLY A 51 0.05 -10.99 1.86
C GLY A 51 -1.35 -11.03 1.24
N GLY A 52 -2.32 -11.66 1.91
CA GLY A 52 -3.73 -11.70 1.47
C GLY A 52 -4.51 -10.40 1.69
N ARG A 53 -3.92 -9.35 2.29
CA ARG A 53 -4.62 -8.07 2.49
C ARG A 53 -4.95 -7.45 1.14
N LYS A 54 -6.18 -6.97 0.96
CA LYS A 54 -6.56 -6.21 -0.25
C LYS A 54 -5.95 -4.81 -0.22
N ALA A 55 -5.41 -4.39 -1.36
CA ALA A 55 -4.87 -3.05 -1.56
C ALA A 55 -5.06 -2.60 -3.01
N CYS A 56 -4.97 -1.29 -3.24
CA CYS A 56 -4.93 -0.67 -4.55
C CYS A 56 -3.66 0.17 -4.66
N VAL A 57 -2.87 -0.06 -5.71
CA VAL A 57 -1.81 0.87 -6.11
C VAL A 57 -2.35 1.67 -7.29
N VAL A 58 -2.41 2.98 -7.09
CA VAL A 58 -2.83 3.93 -8.11
C VAL A 58 -1.63 4.74 -8.56
N ARG A 59 -1.43 4.86 -9.87
CA ARG A 59 -0.33 5.63 -10.45
C ARG A 59 -0.87 6.72 -11.36
N GLU A 60 -0.21 7.87 -11.35
CA GLU A 60 -0.44 8.96 -12.32
C GLU A 60 -1.91 9.41 -12.40
N LEU A 61 -2.55 9.62 -11.23
CA LEU A 61 -3.92 10.14 -11.15
C LEU A 61 -4.10 11.38 -12.02
N THR A 62 -5.19 11.42 -12.79
CA THR A 62 -5.63 12.47 -13.72
C THR A 62 -4.77 12.64 -14.98
N LYS A 63 -3.80 11.75 -15.21
CA LYS A 63 -2.88 11.83 -16.37
C LYS A 63 -3.17 10.74 -17.38
N ILE A 64 -2.61 10.88 -18.58
CA ILE A 64 -2.79 9.95 -19.71
C ILE A 64 -2.39 8.50 -19.37
N PHE A 65 -1.44 8.32 -18.44
CA PHE A 65 -0.90 7.03 -18.02
C PHE A 65 -1.44 6.55 -16.67
N GLU A 66 -2.64 6.99 -16.30
CA GLU A 66 -3.33 6.56 -15.08
C GLU A 66 -3.50 5.03 -15.04
N GLU A 67 -3.16 4.44 -13.89
CA GLU A 67 -3.25 2.99 -13.67
C GLU A 67 -3.82 2.70 -12.28
N TYR A 68 -4.76 1.77 -12.19
CA TYR A 68 -5.31 1.26 -10.94
C TYR A 68 -5.11 -0.26 -10.85
N ASN A 69 -4.35 -0.70 -9.86
CA ASN A 69 -4.10 -2.12 -9.63
C ASN A 69 -4.69 -2.54 -8.29
N TYR A 70 -5.88 -3.15 -8.29
CA TYR A 70 -6.59 -3.61 -7.08
C TYR A 70 -6.50 -5.13 -6.95
N LYS A 71 -5.63 -5.60 -6.04
CA LYS A 71 -5.32 -7.01 -5.84
C LYS A 71 -4.97 -7.27 -4.36
N THR A 72 -4.53 -8.47 -4.03
CA THR A 72 -3.87 -8.72 -2.74
C THR A 72 -2.46 -8.12 -2.72
N VAL A 73 -1.90 -7.88 -1.52
CA VAL A 73 -0.53 -7.38 -1.37
C VAL A 73 0.49 -8.32 -2.03
N ASP A 74 0.28 -9.63 -1.99
CA ASP A 74 1.15 -10.61 -2.66
C ASP A 74 1.14 -10.43 -4.19
N GLU A 75 -0.05 -10.38 -4.79
CA GLU A 75 -0.18 -10.20 -6.25
C GLU A 75 0.36 -8.84 -6.71
N LEU A 76 0.18 -7.78 -5.92
CA LEU A 76 0.76 -6.47 -6.21
C LEU A 76 2.28 -6.53 -6.15
N LEU A 77 2.84 -7.16 -5.12
CA LEU A 77 4.29 -7.28 -4.98
C LEU A 77 4.89 -8.02 -6.17
N GLU A 78 4.30 -9.16 -6.57
CA GLU A 78 4.73 -9.93 -7.74
C GLU A 78 4.69 -9.10 -9.03
N ASP A 79 3.58 -8.43 -9.29
CA ASP A 79 3.38 -7.58 -10.48
C ASP A 79 4.45 -6.47 -10.53
N TYR A 80 4.63 -5.71 -9.45
CA TYR A 80 5.60 -4.61 -9.44
C TYR A 80 7.06 -5.06 -9.40
N GLU A 81 7.39 -6.25 -8.89
CA GLU A 81 8.73 -6.83 -8.98
C GLU A 81 9.07 -7.32 -10.40
N SER A 82 8.07 -7.77 -11.16
CA SER A 82 8.27 -8.18 -12.57
C SER A 82 8.48 -7.00 -13.53
N ARG A 83 8.21 -5.76 -13.09
CA ARG A 83 8.32 -4.57 -13.95
C ARG A 83 9.76 -4.06 -14.00
N PRO A 84 10.25 -3.64 -15.18
CA PRO A 84 11.60 -3.11 -15.31
C PRO A 84 11.81 -1.81 -14.53
N SER A 85 10.76 -0.98 -14.41
CA SER A 85 10.76 0.20 -13.54
C SER A 85 9.33 0.62 -13.19
N VAL A 86 9.19 1.26 -12.02
CA VAL A 86 7.97 1.98 -11.64
C VAL A 86 8.27 3.47 -11.75
N LYS A 87 7.32 4.23 -12.30
CA LYS A 87 7.44 5.69 -12.50
C LYS A 87 6.20 6.41 -12.04
N GLY A 88 6.34 7.70 -11.81
CA GLY A 88 5.22 8.59 -11.53
C GLY A 88 4.85 8.68 -10.05
N GLU A 89 3.77 9.41 -9.81
CA GLU A 89 3.15 9.62 -8.51
C GLU A 89 2.30 8.42 -8.13
N ILE A 90 2.38 7.99 -6.88
CA ILE A 90 1.75 6.75 -6.42
C ILE A 90 0.94 7.00 -5.15
N VAL A 91 -0.31 6.53 -5.19
CA VAL A 91 -1.18 6.41 -4.03
C VAL A 91 -1.36 4.92 -3.74
N VAL A 92 -1.18 4.52 -2.48
CA VAL A 92 -1.42 3.16 -2.00
C VAL A 92 -2.60 3.20 -1.04
N VAL A 93 -3.67 2.51 -1.40
CA VAL A 93 -4.89 2.36 -0.58
C VAL A 93 -4.90 0.94 -0.05
N VAL A 94 -4.96 0.75 1.26
CA VAL A 94 -4.88 -0.57 1.89
C VAL A 94 -6.11 -0.80 2.75
N ALA A 95 -6.76 -1.96 2.59
CA ALA A 95 -7.91 -2.31 3.40
C ALA A 95 -7.54 -2.39 4.89
N GLY A 96 -8.48 -2.01 5.75
CA GLY A 96 -8.35 -2.17 7.19
C GLY A 96 -8.14 -3.63 7.60
N LYS A 97 -7.65 -3.83 8.82
CA LYS A 97 -7.52 -5.15 9.41
C LYS A 97 -8.91 -5.76 9.58
N SER A 98 -9.20 -6.82 8.82
CA SER A 98 -10.41 -7.61 9.01
C SER A 98 -10.33 -8.29 10.36
N GLU A 99 -11.36 -8.16 11.20
CA GLU A 99 -11.54 -9.08 12.31
C GLU A 99 -11.70 -10.48 11.71
N LYS A 100 -10.80 -11.41 12.03
CA LYS A 100 -11.01 -12.81 11.67
C LYS A 100 -12.32 -13.25 12.33
N GLY A 101 -13.39 -13.41 11.54
CA GLY A 101 -14.63 -14.07 11.99
C GLY A 101 -15.89 -13.22 12.05
N LYS A 102 -16.25 -12.52 10.97
CA LYS A 102 -17.68 -12.38 10.63
C LYS A 102 -17.88 -12.86 9.20
N THR A 103 -18.25 -14.14 9.13
CA THR A 103 -18.96 -14.77 8.03
C THR A 103 -20.19 -13.95 7.65
#